data_AF-A0A3B4AFT8-F1
#
_entry.id   AF-A0A3B4AFT8-F1
#
_cell.length_a   1.000
_cell.length_b   1.000
_cell.length_c   1.000
_cell.angle_alpha   90.00
_cell.angle_beta   90.00
_cell.angle_gamma   90.00
#
_symmetry.space_group_name_H-M   'P 1'
#
loop_
_entity.id
_entity.type
_entity.pdbx_description
1 polymer ?
#
loop_
_entity_poly.entity_id
_entity_poly.type
_entity_poly.pdbx_seq_one_letter_code
_entity_poly.pdbx_strand_id
1 'polypeptide(L)'
;MVQDAEKFKAEDEVQRNRVSAKNALEAYVFTVKNSIQDEAVSSKLSQDDRKKLLDKCDETMSWLDNNQLAEVEEYQHKQKELEKVCNPIISKLYQGAPPTSTCREEARGGSQGPTIEEVD
;
A
#
# COMPACT_ATOMS: atom_id res chain seq x y z
N MET A 1 -21.04 22.92 -29.65
CA MET A 1 -21.30 23.41 -28.28
C MET A 1 -21.49 22.28 -27.26
N VAL A 2 -22.15 21.16 -27.58
CA VAL A 2 -22.19 19.99 -26.66
C VAL A 2 -20.94 19.11 -26.78
N GLN A 3 -20.43 18.89 -28.00
CA GLN A 3 -19.21 18.10 -28.24
C GLN A 3 -17.94 18.73 -27.62
N ASP A 4 -17.83 20.06 -27.60
CA ASP A 4 -16.76 20.75 -26.88
C ASP A 4 -16.84 20.47 -25.37
N ALA A 5 -18.03 20.59 -24.77
CA ALA A 5 -18.22 20.39 -23.34
C ALA A 5 -17.87 18.96 -22.88
N GLU A 6 -18.20 17.95 -23.69
CA GLU A 6 -17.80 16.56 -23.40
C GLU A 6 -16.30 16.32 -23.55
N LYS A 7 -15.67 16.95 -24.57
CA LYS A 7 -14.23 16.86 -24.78
C LYS A 7 -13.44 17.50 -23.63
N PHE A 8 -13.82 18.70 -23.21
CA PHE A 8 -13.21 19.38 -22.06
C PHE A 8 -13.36 18.56 -20.78
N LYS A 9 -14.53 17.95 -20.56
CA LYS A 9 -14.75 17.08 -19.38
C LYS A 9 -13.83 15.86 -19.38
N ALA A 10 -13.67 15.18 -20.52
CA ALA A 10 -12.80 14.03 -20.64
C ALA A 10 -11.32 14.40 -20.45
N GLU A 11 -10.87 15.52 -21.02
CA GLU A 11 -9.51 16.03 -20.83
C GLU A 11 -9.24 16.39 -19.35
N ASP A 12 -10.20 17.04 -18.67
CA ASP A 12 -10.11 17.36 -17.23
C ASP A 12 -10.01 16.08 -16.38
N GLU A 13 -10.81 15.06 -16.68
CA GLU A 13 -10.78 13.77 -15.97
C GLU A 13 -9.45 13.05 -16.16
N VAL A 14 -8.90 13.04 -17.38
CA VAL A 14 -7.59 12.44 -17.66
C VAL A 14 -6.49 13.16 -16.87
N GLN A 15 -6.49 14.50 -16.86
CA GLN A 15 -5.51 15.27 -16.09
C GLN A 15 -5.64 15.01 -14.58
N ARG A 16 -6.87 14.96 -14.05
CA ARG A 16 -7.13 14.64 -12.64
C ARG A 16 -6.63 13.25 -12.28
N ASN A 17 -6.94 12.25 -13.11
CA ASN A 17 -6.52 10.87 -12.89
C ASN A 17 -5.00 10.73 -12.95
N ARG A 18 -4.34 11.46 -13.86
CA ARG A 18 -2.88 11.51 -13.95
C ARG A 18 -2.25 12.05 -12.67
N VAL A 19 -2.72 13.18 -12.18
CA VAL A 19 -2.23 13.78 -10.94
C VAL A 19 -2.49 12.85 -9.75
N SER A 20 -3.67 12.23 -9.68
CA SER A 20 -4.00 11.29 -8.62
C SER A 20 -3.10 10.05 -8.64
N ALA A 21 -2.84 9.48 -9.82
CA ALA A 21 -1.97 8.31 -9.98
C ALA A 21 -0.52 8.63 -9.61
N LYS A 22 -0.02 9.80 -10.02
CA LYS A 22 1.31 10.29 -9.63
C LYS A 22 1.43 10.42 -8.10
N ASN A 23 0.49 11.14 -7.47
CA ASN A 23 0.47 11.34 -6.03
C ASN A 23 0.36 10.02 -5.26
N ALA A 24 -0.42 9.06 -5.76
CA ALA A 24 -0.54 7.74 -5.17
C ALA A 24 0.77 6.95 -5.24
N LEU A 25 1.48 7.00 -6.36
CA LEU A 25 2.79 6.35 -6.51
C LEU A 25 3.85 7.03 -5.63
N GLU A 26 3.89 8.36 -5.60
CA GLU A 26 4.77 9.12 -4.70
C GLU A 26 4.52 8.73 -3.24
N ALA A 27 3.27 8.79 -2.78
CA ALA A 27 2.89 8.40 -1.43
C ALA A 27 3.32 6.97 -1.09
N TYR A 28 3.08 6.02 -2.01
CA TYR A 28 3.48 4.63 -1.82
C TYR A 28 5.01 4.46 -1.68
N VAL A 29 5.80 5.14 -2.53
CA VAL A 29 7.27 5.12 -2.43
C VAL A 29 7.72 5.67 -1.07
N PHE A 30 7.14 6.78 -0.61
CA PHE A 30 7.46 7.35 0.69
C PHE A 30 7.10 6.42 1.85
N THR A 31 5.92 5.79 1.81
CA THR A 31 5.50 4.80 2.81
C THR A 31 6.49 3.64 2.86
N VAL A 32 6.85 3.05 1.72
CA VAL A 32 7.81 1.94 1.63
C VAL A 32 9.18 2.35 2.17
N LYS A 33 9.68 3.54 1.78
CA LYS A 33 10.97 4.06 2.25
C LYS A 33 10.98 4.26 3.77
N ASN A 34 9.91 4.80 4.33
CA ASN A 34 9.73 4.90 5.79
C ASN A 34 9.71 3.53 6.46
N SER A 35 8.94 2.58 5.92
CA SER A 35 8.88 1.22 6.46
C SER A 35 10.25 0.54 6.48
N ILE A 36 11.11 0.72 5.47
CA ILE A 36 12.44 0.10 5.45
C ILE A 36 13.40 0.75 6.46
N GLN A 37 13.22 2.04 6.70
CA GLN A 37 13.99 2.79 7.69
C GLN A 37 13.55 2.51 9.13
N ASP A 38 12.31 2.03 9.31
CA ASP A 38 11.80 1.61 10.61
C ASP A 38 12.61 0.44 11.19
N GLU A 39 13.06 0.57 12.44
CA GLU A 39 13.99 -0.39 13.04
C GLU A 39 13.39 -1.81 13.16
N ALA A 40 12.07 -1.90 13.41
CA ALA A 40 11.37 -3.17 13.58
C ALA A 40 11.24 -3.93 12.26
N VAL A 41 10.95 -3.22 11.17
CA VAL A 41 10.91 -3.79 9.82
C VAL A 41 12.31 -4.10 9.33
N SER A 42 13.23 -3.15 9.50
CA SER A 42 14.60 -3.29 9.05
C SER A 42 15.20 -4.56 9.67
N SER A 43 15.09 -4.78 10.98
CA SER A 43 15.65 -5.96 11.68
C SER A 43 15.14 -7.31 11.16
N LYS A 44 14.00 -7.33 10.47
CA LYS A 44 13.40 -8.53 9.84
C LYS A 44 13.82 -8.71 8.37
N LEU A 45 14.42 -7.70 7.76
CA LEU A 45 14.87 -7.70 6.37
C LEU A 45 16.39 -7.82 6.27
N SER A 46 16.83 -8.67 5.35
CA SER A 46 18.24 -8.78 4.97
C SER A 46 18.75 -7.46 4.37
N GLN A 47 20.04 -7.17 4.56
CA GLN A 47 20.67 -5.97 4.03
C GLN A 47 20.48 -5.83 2.51
N ASP A 48 20.57 -6.94 1.77
CA ASP A 48 20.30 -6.98 0.32
C ASP A 48 18.86 -6.60 -0.04
N ASP A 49 17.86 -7.13 0.68
CA ASP A 49 16.44 -6.82 0.46
C ASP A 49 16.16 -5.33 0.74
N ARG A 50 16.73 -4.78 1.83
CA ARG A 50 16.61 -3.36 2.16
C ARG A 50 17.23 -2.48 1.09
N LYS A 51 18.45 -2.81 0.65
CA LYS A 51 19.15 -2.05 -0.39
C LYS A 51 18.37 -2.08 -1.70
N LYS A 52 17.91 -3.25 -2.13
CA LYS A 52 17.13 -3.43 -3.36
C LYS A 52 15.84 -2.62 -3.36
N LEU A 53 15.14 -2.55 -2.23
CA LEU A 53 13.96 -1.70 -2.12
C LEU A 53 14.30 -0.22 -2.17
N LEU A 54 15.34 0.23 -1.44
CA LEU A 54 15.77 1.63 -1.46
C LEU A 54 16.17 2.07 -2.87
N ASP A 55 17.00 1.27 -3.55
CA ASP A 55 17.37 1.48 -4.96
C ASP A 55 16.12 1.57 -5.85
N LYS A 56 15.12 0.69 -5.66
CA LYS A 56 13.90 0.71 -6.48
C LYS A 56 12.99 1.91 -6.17
N CYS A 57 12.92 2.33 -4.91
CA CYS A 57 12.22 3.53 -4.49
C CYS A 57 12.87 4.79 -5.08
N ASP A 58 14.20 4.90 -5.03
CA ASP A 58 14.94 6.03 -5.58
C ASP A 58 14.87 6.05 -7.12
N GLU A 59 14.95 4.89 -7.79
CA GLU A 59 14.68 4.77 -9.23
C GLU A 59 13.28 5.27 -9.58
N THR A 60 12.27 4.88 -8.80
CA THR A 60 10.88 5.28 -9.02
C THR A 60 10.67 6.77 -8.79
N MET A 61 11.28 7.36 -7.76
CA MET A 61 11.26 8.80 -7.53
C MET A 61 11.92 9.57 -8.67
N SER A 62 13.11 9.14 -9.11
CA SER A 62 13.79 9.77 -10.24
C SER A 62 12.96 9.65 -11.52
N TRP A 63 12.30 8.50 -11.74
CA TRP A 63 11.39 8.33 -12.86
C TRP A 63 10.20 9.28 -12.76
N LEU A 64 9.55 9.41 -11.59
CA LEU A 64 8.43 10.34 -11.36
C LEU A 64 8.81 11.81 -11.61
N ASP A 65 10.03 12.20 -11.24
CA ASP A 65 10.53 13.57 -11.44
C ASP A 65 10.81 13.87 -12.93
N ASN A 66 11.35 12.90 -13.66
CA ASN A 66 11.61 13.02 -15.10
C ASN A 66 10.36 12.84 -15.97
N ASN A 67 9.33 12.15 -15.48
CA ASN A 67 8.16 11.74 -16.26
C ASN A 67 6.86 12.38 -15.73
N GLN A 68 6.90 13.66 -15.34
CA GLN A 68 5.75 14.37 -14.74
C GLN A 68 4.50 14.43 -15.63
N LEU A 69 4.66 14.25 -16.95
CA LEU A 69 3.58 14.28 -17.94
C LEU A 69 3.18 12.87 -18.42
N ALA A 70 3.74 11.80 -17.86
CA ALA A 70 3.44 10.42 -18.22
C ALA A 70 1.95 10.07 -18.12
N GLU A 71 1.52 9.05 -18.85
CA GLU A 71 0.12 8.64 -18.81
C GLU A 71 -0.22 7.84 -17.54
N VAL A 72 -1.51 7.78 -17.22
CA VAL A 72 -2.01 7.04 -16.04
C VAL A 72 -1.56 5.58 -16.07
N GLU A 73 -1.51 4.98 -17.26
CA GLU A 73 -1.06 3.59 -17.46
C GLU A 73 0.42 3.40 -17.14
N GLU A 74 1.27 4.39 -17.45
CA GLU A 74 2.70 4.33 -17.15
C GLU A 74 2.95 4.43 -15.63
N TYR A 75 2.22 5.31 -14.94
CA TYR A 75 2.27 5.38 -13.47
C TYR A 75 1.82 4.06 -12.82
N GLN A 76 0.73 3.46 -13.32
CA GLN A 76 0.27 2.15 -12.84
C GLN A 76 1.28 1.03 -13.12
N HIS A 77 1.91 1.04 -14.30
CA HIS A 77 2.94 0.05 -14.63
C HIS A 77 4.15 0.19 -13.69
N LYS A 78 4.60 1.42 -13.44
CA LYS A 78 5.69 1.69 -12.49
C LYS A 78 5.33 1.27 -11.06
N GLN A 79 4.09 1.50 -10.63
CA GLN A 79 3.58 1.02 -9.35
C GLN A 79 3.68 -0.50 -9.23
N LYS A 80 3.20 -1.25 -10.24
CA LYS A 80 3.28 -2.72 -10.27
C LYS A 80 4.71 -3.24 -10.19
N GLU A 81 5.65 -2.57 -10.86
CA GLU A 81 7.07 -2.94 -10.80
C GLU A 81 7.65 -2.77 -9.39
N LEU A 82 7.24 -1.72 -8.67
CA LEU A 82 7.63 -1.53 -7.28
C LEU A 82 6.94 -2.55 -6.36
N GLU A 83 5.64 -2.80 -6.54
CA GLU A 83 4.88 -3.80 -5.79
C GLU A 83 5.46 -5.22 -5.93
N LYS A 84 5.95 -5.61 -7.12
CA LYS A 84 6.63 -6.91 -7.30
C LYS A 84 7.84 -7.09 -6.40
N VAL A 85 8.53 -6.00 -6.05
CA VAL A 85 9.66 -6.02 -5.12
C VAL A 85 9.19 -5.92 -3.67
N CYS A 86 8.17 -5.10 -3.39
CA CYS A 86 7.61 -4.92 -2.05
C CYS A 86 6.83 -6.14 -1.54
N ASN A 87 6.01 -6.78 -2.37
CA ASN A 87 5.14 -7.91 -2.01
C ASN A 87 5.88 -9.07 -1.32
N PRO A 88 7.00 -9.61 -1.83
CA PRO A 88 7.72 -10.68 -1.13
C PRO A 88 8.28 -10.23 0.22
N ILE A 89 8.59 -8.95 0.37
CA ILE A 89 9.18 -8.37 1.58
C ILE A 89 8.11 -8.11 2.64
N ILE A 90 6.97 -7.55 2.23
CA ILE A 90 5.79 -7.39 3.08
C ILE A 90 5.28 -8.77 3.54
N SER A 91 5.24 -9.76 2.65
CA SER A 91 4.85 -11.13 3.00
C SER A 91 5.77 -11.74 4.07
N LYS A 92 7.10 -11.56 3.94
CA LYS A 92 8.07 -11.98 4.97
C LYS A 92 7.86 -11.24 6.30
N LEU A 93 7.54 -9.94 6.25
CA LEU A 93 7.30 -9.12 7.44
C LEU A 93 6.09 -9.63 8.25
N TYR A 94 4.97 -9.90 7.57
CA TYR A 94 3.76 -10.42 8.20
C TYR A 94 3.89 -11.88 8.66
N GLN A 95 4.68 -12.71 7.96
CA GLN A 95 4.98 -14.08 8.42
C GLN A 95 5.94 -14.12 9.61
N GLY A 96 6.75 -13.07 9.80
CA GLY A 96 7.72 -12.94 10.91
C GLY A 96 7.18 -12.22 12.15
N ALA A 97 5.95 -11.72 12.08
CA ALA A 97 5.21 -11.23 13.24
C ALA A 97 4.42 -12.40 13.83
N PRO A 98 4.67 -12.86 15.08
CA PRO A 98 3.64 -13.61 15.78
C PRO A 98 2.37 -12.75 15.76
N PRO A 99 1.16 -13.32 15.67
CA PRO A 99 -0.06 -12.54 15.78
C PRO A 99 0.02 -11.76 17.09
N THR A 100 0.34 -10.47 16.99
CA THR A 100 0.38 -9.58 18.14
C THR A 100 -1.05 -9.46 18.59
N SER A 101 -1.32 -10.26 19.61
CA SER A 101 -2.44 -10.26 20.52
C SER A 101 -2.74 -8.83 20.97
N THR A 102 -3.51 -8.12 20.16
CA THR A 102 -4.32 -6.98 20.57
C THR A 102 -5.69 -7.25 19.98
N CYS A 103 -6.41 -8.13 20.69
CA CYS A 103 -7.85 -8.10 20.84
C CYS A 103 -8.22 -9.12 21.93
N ARG A 104 -8.29 -8.57 23.15
CA ARG A 104 -9.19 -8.96 24.24
C ARG A 104 -8.79 -10.14 25.13
N GLU A 105 -8.50 -9.73 26.35
CA GLU A 105 -8.66 -10.46 27.61
C GLU A 105 -9.51 -11.72 27.54
N GLU A 106 -8.91 -12.76 28.11
CA GLU A 106 -9.56 -13.89 28.74
C GLU A 106 -10.91 -13.52 29.35
N ALA A 107 -12.00 -13.94 28.69
CA ALA A 107 -13.23 -14.26 29.38
C ALA A 107 -13.02 -15.55 30.19
N ARG A 108 -12.22 -15.47 31.26
CA ARG A 108 -12.29 -16.39 32.39
C ARG A 108 -13.34 -15.86 33.34
N GLY A 109 -14.55 -16.34 33.17
CA GLY A 109 -15.67 -16.07 34.06
C GLY A 109 -16.73 -17.13 33.84
N GLY A 110 -16.49 -18.34 34.38
CA GLY A 110 -17.52 -19.35 34.48
C GLY A 110 -18.65 -18.84 35.35
N SER A 111 -19.81 -18.63 34.75
CA SER A 111 -21.10 -18.50 35.42
C SER A 111 -22.13 -19.12 34.51
N GLN A 112 -22.64 -20.29 34.92
CA GLN A 112 -23.78 -20.96 34.31
C GLN A 112 -24.94 -19.99 34.10
N GLY A 113 -25.31 -19.75 32.84
CA GLY A 113 -26.62 -19.20 32.49
C GLY A 113 -27.58 -20.37 32.26
N PRO A 114 -28.74 -20.45 32.95
CA PRO A 114 -29.69 -21.53 32.77
C PRO A 114 -30.40 -21.47 31.40
N THR A 115 -30.53 -22.68 30.85
CA THR A 115 -31.27 -23.22 29.69
C THR A 115 -32.49 -22.47 29.17
N ILE A 116 -32.44 -22.14 27.87
CA ILE A 116 -33.31 -22.60 26.74
C ILE A 116 -34.85 -22.58 26.92
N GLU A 117 -35.47 -21.82 25.99
CA GLU A 117 -36.76 -21.98 25.27
C GLU A 117 -37.99 -22.44 26.07
N GLU A 118 -38.99 -21.57 26.27
CA GLU A 118 -40.16 -21.41 25.38
C GLU A 118 -40.88 -22.74 25.02
N VAL A 119 -42.10 -22.84 25.56
CA VAL A 119 -43.30 -23.36 24.90
C VAL A 119 -43.58 -24.87 24.98
N ASP A 120 -44.75 -25.13 25.61
CA ASP A 120 -45.54 -26.36 25.86
C ASP A 120 -45.18 -27.22 27.10
#